data_AF-A0A9P6ZLY7-F1
#
_entry.id   AF-A0A9P6ZLY7-F1
#
_cell.length_a   1.000
_cell.length_b   1.000
_cell.length_c   1.000
_cell.angle_alpha   90.00
_cell.angle_beta   90.00
_cell.angle_gamma   90.00
#
_symmetry.space_group_name_H-M   'P 1'
#
loop_
_entity.id
_entity.type
_entity.pdbx_description
1 polymer ?
#
loop_
_entity_poly.entity_id
_entity_poly.type
_entity_poly.pdbx_seq_one_letter_code
_entity_poly.pdbx_strand_id
1 'polypeptide(L)'
;MVGAFHGHAHNRRCQLDWHPMYIDGTGHMEGEGCEHVFSASNKLARSTRHASVFHRHQTIEEHFAFWDTDKYAALSNFLRNHYREALTSIHTLTAELSVYPRLEWELAREADNQALTTIPVGDLNQISAALSQARIRVDSAYAKLQNAEALTAHVEMQLQVEERWAIGDDTYNKYKQETSLCRYCVALDELECLVVMHLFELSKLSLSGTGYKLRQQIGKALQRRSEAIQNALSCYNVQAAALDPPRPSLS
;
A
#
# COMPACT_ATOMS: atom_id res chain seq x y z
N MET A 1 -7.56 11.54 -10.32
CA MET A 1 -6.16 11.55 -9.88
C MET A 1 -6.08 12.28 -8.56
N VAL A 2 -5.39 11.71 -7.57
CA VAL A 2 -4.99 12.35 -6.32
C VAL A 2 -3.46 12.40 -6.32
N GLY A 3 -2.83 13.41 -5.71
CA GLY A 3 -1.36 13.41 -5.55
C GLY A 3 -0.89 12.18 -4.75
N ALA A 4 0.31 11.67 -5.05
CA ALA A 4 0.84 10.44 -4.48
C ALA A 4 1.01 10.51 -2.95
N PHE A 5 1.41 11.66 -2.41
CA PHE A 5 1.52 11.86 -0.96
C PHE A 5 0.14 11.81 -0.28
N HIS A 6 -0.89 12.30 -0.97
CA HIS A 6 -2.26 12.30 -0.49
C HIS A 6 -2.99 10.95 -0.71
N GLY A 7 -2.66 10.22 -1.78
CA GLY A 7 -3.39 9.02 -2.19
C GLY A 7 -3.46 7.91 -1.13
N HIS A 8 -2.37 7.67 -0.40
CA HIS A 8 -2.34 6.69 0.69
C HIS A 8 -3.28 7.03 1.86
N ALA A 9 -3.72 8.28 2.01
CA ALA A 9 -4.72 8.68 3.00
C ALA A 9 -6.18 8.35 2.59
N HIS A 10 -6.41 7.94 1.34
CA HIS A 10 -7.70 7.49 0.85
C HIS A 10 -7.89 5.98 1.07
N ASN A 11 -9.14 5.51 1.06
CA ASN A 11 -9.45 4.07 1.13
C ASN A 11 -8.88 3.29 -0.07
N ARG A 12 -8.60 1.99 0.09
CA ARG A 12 -7.91 1.17 -0.93
C ARG A 12 -8.60 1.15 -2.29
N ARG A 13 -9.93 1.21 -2.35
CA ARG A 13 -10.65 1.32 -3.64
C ARG A 13 -10.30 2.63 -4.34
N CYS A 14 -10.38 3.75 -3.62
CA CYS A 14 -10.00 5.05 -4.17
C CYS A 14 -8.49 5.14 -4.52
N GLN A 15 -7.62 4.39 -3.86
CA GLN A 15 -6.22 4.24 -4.28
C GLN A 15 -6.13 3.53 -5.64
N LEU A 16 -6.72 2.34 -5.77
CA LEU A 16 -6.68 1.56 -7.01
C LEU A 16 -7.33 2.31 -8.19
N ASP A 17 -8.45 2.99 -7.95
CA ASP A 17 -9.18 3.74 -8.97
C ASP A 17 -8.50 5.07 -9.38
N TRP A 18 -7.66 5.69 -8.51
CA TRP A 18 -7.24 7.10 -8.70
C TRP A 18 -5.79 7.50 -8.31
N HIS A 19 -4.95 6.57 -7.86
CA HIS A 19 -3.54 6.85 -7.53
C HIS A 19 -2.69 7.05 -8.81
N PRO A 20 -1.70 7.96 -8.85
CA PRO A 20 -0.89 8.24 -10.05
C PRO A 20 -0.25 6.99 -10.66
N MET A 21 0.20 6.06 -9.81
CA MET A 21 0.81 4.78 -10.18
C MET A 21 -0.10 3.85 -11.01
N TYR A 22 -1.43 4.00 -10.91
CA TYR A 22 -2.41 3.14 -11.60
C TYR A 22 -3.18 3.89 -12.71
N ILE A 23 -2.92 5.18 -12.92
CA ILE A 23 -3.52 5.97 -14.00
C ILE A 23 -2.51 6.02 -15.17
N ASP A 24 -2.87 5.40 -16.30
CA ASP A 24 -2.06 5.44 -17.51
C ASP A 24 -1.80 6.88 -17.99
N GLY A 25 -0.63 7.10 -18.60
CA GLY A 25 -0.14 8.43 -19.00
C GLY A 25 0.45 9.30 -17.89
N THR A 26 0.32 8.94 -16.61
CA THR A 26 0.85 9.77 -15.49
C THR A 26 2.37 9.67 -15.32
N GLY A 27 2.96 8.53 -15.71
CA GLY A 27 4.41 8.30 -15.64
C GLY A 27 4.95 8.33 -14.20
N HIS A 28 6.16 8.88 -14.01
CA HIS A 28 6.78 9.11 -12.69
C HIS A 28 6.34 10.45 -12.03
N MET A 29 5.22 11.05 -12.46
CA MET A 29 4.75 12.31 -11.86
C MET A 29 3.98 12.07 -10.56
N GLU A 30 4.47 12.64 -9.46
CA GLU A 30 3.87 12.53 -8.12
C GLU A 30 2.50 13.23 -7.99
N GLY A 31 2.14 14.12 -8.91
CA GLY A 31 0.87 14.85 -8.93
C GLY A 31 0.80 16.10 -8.04
N GLU A 32 1.77 16.30 -7.14
CA GLU A 32 1.84 17.42 -6.15
C GLU A 32 2.24 18.79 -6.76
N GLY A 33 1.92 19.02 -8.04
CA GLY A 33 2.40 20.19 -8.79
C GLY A 33 1.82 21.52 -8.29
N CYS A 34 0.56 21.53 -7.87
CA CYS A 34 -0.11 22.72 -7.33
C CYS A 34 0.46 23.10 -5.96
N GLU A 35 0.77 22.09 -5.15
CA GLU A 35 1.29 22.16 -3.80
C GLU A 35 2.69 22.78 -3.82
N HIS A 36 3.50 22.43 -4.82
CA HIS A 36 4.81 23.05 -5.07
C HIS A 36 4.70 24.52 -5.50
N VAL A 37 3.70 24.88 -6.31
CA VAL A 37 3.40 26.27 -6.71
C VAL A 37 2.96 27.11 -5.48
N PHE A 38 2.01 26.62 -4.70
CA PHE A 38 1.53 27.30 -3.49
C PHE A 38 2.62 27.40 -2.41
N SER A 39 3.44 26.37 -2.25
CA SER A 39 4.61 26.39 -1.35
C SER A 39 5.59 27.50 -1.74
N ALA A 40 5.88 27.67 -3.04
CA ALA A 40 6.76 28.72 -3.53
C ALA A 40 6.18 30.15 -3.32
N SER A 41 4.87 30.34 -3.55
CA SER A 41 4.23 31.67 -3.47
C SER A 41 4.14 32.23 -2.05
N ASN A 42 4.23 31.39 -1.01
CA ASN A 42 4.33 31.83 0.40
C ASN A 42 5.49 32.82 0.64
N LYS A 43 6.54 32.80 -0.18
CA LYS A 43 7.65 33.78 -0.14
C LYS A 43 7.17 35.23 -0.28
N LEU A 44 6.06 35.45 -1.00
CA LEU A 44 5.48 36.78 -1.24
C LEU A 44 4.70 37.34 -0.04
N ALA A 45 4.32 36.50 0.93
CA ALA A 45 3.45 36.89 2.04
C ALA A 45 4.06 37.96 2.97
N ARG A 46 5.39 38.19 2.90
CA ARG A 46 6.09 39.26 3.62
C ARG A 46 6.09 40.59 2.86
N SER A 47 6.40 40.60 1.56
CA SER A 47 6.46 41.81 0.74
C SER A 47 5.07 42.38 0.45
N THR A 48 4.13 41.52 0.06
CA THR A 48 2.75 41.91 -0.28
C THR A 48 1.95 42.46 0.91
N ARG A 49 2.27 42.06 2.15
CA ARG A 49 1.50 42.40 3.37
C ARG A 49 1.20 43.90 3.48
N HIS A 50 2.20 44.75 3.31
CA HIS A 50 2.09 46.21 3.45
C HIS A 50 2.12 46.97 2.12
N ALA A 51 2.22 46.26 0.98
CA ALA A 51 2.17 46.85 -0.35
C ALA A 51 0.76 47.35 -0.71
N SER A 52 0.67 48.37 -1.57
CA SER A 52 -0.59 48.82 -2.17
C SER A 52 -1.11 47.78 -3.19
N VAL A 53 -2.41 47.85 -3.54
CA VAL A 53 -3.05 46.88 -4.44
C VAL A 53 -2.27 46.67 -5.75
N PHE A 54 -1.83 47.76 -6.39
CA PHE A 54 -0.99 47.71 -7.59
C PHE A 54 0.30 46.90 -7.38
N HIS A 55 1.11 47.26 -6.39
CA HIS A 55 2.37 46.57 -6.10
C HIS A 55 2.15 45.12 -5.64
N ARG A 56 1.02 44.79 -5.00
CA ARG A 56 0.66 43.40 -4.68
C ARG A 56 0.46 42.58 -5.95
N HIS A 57 -0.30 43.08 -6.93
CA HIS A 57 -0.53 42.38 -8.19
C HIS A 57 0.78 42.22 -8.97
N GLN A 58 1.53 43.31 -9.14
CA GLN A 58 2.85 43.28 -9.79
C GLN A 58 3.80 42.25 -9.15
N THR A 59 3.92 42.23 -7.81
CA THR A 59 4.78 41.28 -7.08
C THR A 59 4.36 39.82 -7.29
N ILE A 60 3.07 39.57 -7.52
CA ILE A 60 2.52 38.22 -7.77
C ILE A 60 2.74 37.80 -9.22
N GLU A 61 2.50 38.71 -10.17
CA GLU A 61 2.73 38.49 -11.61
C GLU A 61 4.22 38.25 -11.91
N GLU A 62 5.12 39.10 -11.40
CA GLU A 62 6.58 38.94 -11.53
C GLU A 62 7.07 37.61 -10.94
N HIS A 63 6.51 37.19 -9.81
CA HIS A 63 6.87 35.91 -9.18
C HIS A 63 6.49 34.71 -10.04
N PHE A 64 5.26 34.66 -10.56
CA PHE A 64 4.82 33.55 -11.39
C PHE A 64 5.48 33.54 -12.76
N ALA A 65 5.72 34.70 -13.38
CA ALA A 65 6.47 34.80 -14.64
C ALA A 65 7.92 34.30 -14.48
N PHE A 66 8.60 34.66 -13.37
CA PHE A 66 9.93 34.14 -13.05
C PHE A 66 9.91 32.63 -12.75
N TRP A 67 8.94 32.15 -11.96
CA TRP A 67 8.80 30.74 -11.61
C TRP A 67 8.56 29.86 -12.84
N ASP A 68 7.70 30.31 -13.75
CA ASP A 68 7.42 29.63 -15.01
C ASP A 68 8.68 29.55 -15.90
N THR A 69 9.42 30.66 -16.01
CA THR A 69 10.71 30.71 -16.73
C THR A 69 11.73 29.73 -16.15
N ASP A 70 11.85 29.65 -14.81
CA ASP A 70 12.70 28.67 -14.10
C ASP A 70 12.28 27.22 -14.42
N LYS A 71 10.97 26.93 -14.47
CA LYS A 71 10.47 25.59 -14.81
C LYS A 71 10.70 25.23 -16.27
N TYR A 72 10.48 26.13 -17.23
CA TYR A 72 10.81 25.88 -18.63
C TYR A 72 12.31 25.62 -18.83
N ALA A 73 13.19 26.35 -18.13
CA ALA A 73 14.63 26.10 -18.16
C ALA A 73 15.01 24.73 -17.55
N ALA A 74 14.38 24.34 -16.44
CA ALA A 74 14.64 23.07 -15.76
C ALA A 74 14.03 21.83 -16.46
N LEU A 75 12.94 22.01 -17.23
CA LEU A 75 12.10 20.94 -17.79
C LEU A 75 12.89 19.87 -18.57
N SER A 76 13.87 20.29 -19.38
CA SER A 76 14.70 19.37 -20.18
C SER A 76 15.56 18.44 -19.31
N ASN A 77 16.06 18.91 -18.16
CA ASN A 77 16.82 18.11 -17.21
C ASN A 77 15.89 17.20 -16.40
N PHE A 78 14.74 17.71 -15.98
CA PHE A 78 13.70 16.95 -15.27
C PHE A 78 13.25 15.72 -16.07
N LEU A 79 12.82 15.92 -17.32
CA LEU A 79 12.37 14.84 -18.20
C LEU A 79 13.47 13.79 -18.47
N ARG A 80 14.71 14.25 -18.71
CA ARG A 80 15.85 13.35 -18.96
C ARG A 80 16.23 12.51 -17.73
N ASN A 81 16.08 13.06 -16.53
CA ASN A 81 16.40 12.35 -15.29
C ASN A 81 15.34 11.28 -15.01
N HIS A 82 14.05 11.64 -14.99
CA HIS A 82 12.97 10.67 -14.80
C HIS A 82 12.93 9.57 -15.89
N TYR A 83 13.32 9.88 -17.13
CA TYR A 83 13.48 8.85 -18.17
C TYR A 83 14.58 7.82 -17.83
N ARG A 84 15.71 8.25 -17.24
CA ARG A 84 16.80 7.36 -16.80
C ARG A 84 16.41 6.56 -15.56
N GLU A 85 15.68 7.16 -14.64
CA GLU A 85 15.12 6.48 -13.47
C GLU A 85 14.15 5.38 -13.93
N ALA A 86 13.19 5.70 -14.81
CA ALA A 86 12.26 4.72 -15.37
C ALA A 86 12.98 3.56 -16.11
N LEU A 87 14.01 3.84 -16.93
CA LEU A 87 14.83 2.80 -17.56
C LEU A 87 15.53 1.90 -16.53
N THR A 88 16.02 2.48 -15.43
CA THR A 88 16.69 1.75 -14.35
C THR A 88 15.69 0.84 -13.63
N SER A 89 14.53 1.38 -13.26
CA SER A 89 13.44 0.63 -12.62
C SER A 89 12.96 -0.52 -13.51
N ILE A 90 12.75 -0.29 -14.82
CA ILE A 90 12.38 -1.34 -15.78
C ILE A 90 13.44 -2.46 -15.80
N HIS A 91 14.72 -2.12 -15.86
CA HIS A 91 15.78 -3.12 -15.91
C HIS A 91 15.85 -3.97 -14.63
N THR A 92 15.78 -3.34 -13.46
CA THR A 92 15.81 -4.03 -12.16
C THR A 92 14.56 -4.89 -11.95
N LEU A 93 13.36 -4.33 -12.12
CA LEU A 93 12.10 -5.04 -11.92
C LEU A 93 11.93 -6.21 -12.91
N THR A 94 12.41 -6.08 -14.15
CA THR A 94 12.39 -7.18 -15.13
C THR A 94 13.26 -8.37 -14.68
N ALA A 95 14.41 -8.09 -14.05
CA ALA A 95 15.25 -9.14 -13.49
C ALA A 95 14.59 -9.82 -12.28
N GLU A 96 13.99 -9.05 -11.37
CA GLU A 96 13.31 -9.57 -10.18
C GLU A 96 12.06 -10.39 -10.53
N LEU A 97 11.22 -9.90 -11.44
CA LEU A 97 10.04 -10.61 -11.96
C LEU A 97 10.38 -11.93 -12.67
N SER A 98 11.61 -12.08 -13.19
CA SER A 98 12.05 -13.34 -13.80
C SER A 98 12.33 -14.47 -12.79
N VAL A 99 12.50 -14.13 -11.50
CA VAL A 99 12.86 -15.05 -10.41
C VAL A 99 11.69 -15.33 -9.46
N TYR A 100 10.85 -14.33 -9.21
CA TYR A 100 9.80 -14.38 -8.18
C TYR A 100 8.73 -15.49 -8.33
N PRO A 101 8.13 -15.76 -9.51
CA PRO A 101 6.89 -16.56 -9.58
C PRO A 101 7.02 -18.03 -9.16
N ARG A 102 8.15 -18.68 -9.48
CA ARG A 102 8.23 -20.16 -9.47
C ARG A 102 8.20 -20.76 -8.08
N LEU A 103 9.03 -20.19 -7.20
CA LEU A 103 9.20 -20.56 -5.79
C LEU A 103 7.79 -20.34 -5.13
N GLU A 104 7.12 -19.17 -5.28
CA GLU A 104 5.99 -18.60 -4.45
C GLU A 104 4.70 -19.43 -4.21
N TRP A 105 4.66 -20.68 -4.66
CA TRP A 105 3.64 -21.66 -4.32
C TRP A 105 4.06 -22.70 -3.27
N GLU A 106 5.33 -23.10 -3.22
CA GLU A 106 5.67 -24.40 -2.63
C GLU A 106 5.47 -24.43 -1.11
N LEU A 107 5.73 -23.32 -0.41
CA LEU A 107 5.54 -23.18 1.04
C LEU A 107 4.09 -22.94 1.48
N ALA A 108 3.29 -22.18 0.74
CA ALA A 108 1.87 -21.98 1.04
C ALA A 108 1.11 -23.32 1.11
N ARG A 109 1.52 -24.28 0.28
CA ARG A 109 0.99 -25.65 0.27
C ARG A 109 1.37 -26.45 1.52
N GLU A 110 2.48 -26.14 2.18
CA GLU A 110 2.96 -26.92 3.35
C GLU A 110 2.30 -26.49 4.66
N ALA A 111 2.00 -25.19 4.82
CA ALA A 111 1.30 -24.68 6.00
C ALA A 111 -0.13 -25.26 6.17
N ASP A 112 -0.91 -25.31 5.09
CA ASP A 112 -2.29 -25.84 5.11
C ASP A 112 -2.36 -27.31 5.56
N ASN A 113 -1.36 -28.12 5.20
CA ASN A 113 -1.31 -29.55 5.56
C ASN A 113 -1.12 -29.77 7.07
N GLN A 114 -0.38 -28.90 7.77
CA GLN A 114 -0.16 -29.04 9.22
C GLN A 114 -1.45 -28.75 10.01
N ALA A 115 -2.23 -27.74 9.60
CA ALA A 115 -3.44 -27.33 10.31
C ALA A 115 -4.50 -28.45 10.41
N LEU A 116 -4.56 -29.35 9.42
CA LEU A 116 -5.55 -30.43 9.34
C LEU A 116 -5.21 -31.66 10.22
N THR A 117 -4.01 -31.77 10.78
CA THR A 117 -3.52 -33.00 11.44
C THR A 117 -3.63 -33.01 12.98
N THR A 118 -4.09 -31.92 13.61
CA THR A 118 -4.04 -31.76 15.07
C THR A 118 -5.34 -32.18 15.78
N ILE A 119 -5.26 -33.12 16.74
CA ILE A 119 -6.41 -33.66 17.49
C ILE A 119 -6.53 -32.99 18.88
N PRO A 120 -7.72 -32.53 19.33
CA PRO A 120 -7.90 -31.93 20.66
C PRO A 120 -8.05 -32.96 21.80
N VAL A 121 -7.55 -32.62 23.00
CA VAL A 121 -7.70 -33.40 24.24
C VAL A 121 -7.99 -32.44 25.40
N GLY A 122 -8.96 -32.75 26.29
CA GLY A 122 -9.33 -31.87 27.41
C GLY A 122 -10.53 -32.36 28.25
N ASP A 123 -11.07 -31.47 29.09
CA ASP A 123 -12.27 -31.71 29.92
C ASP A 123 -13.56 -31.77 29.07
N LEU A 124 -14.57 -32.53 29.53
CA LEU A 124 -15.81 -32.76 28.79
C LEU A 124 -16.65 -31.49 28.57
N ASN A 125 -16.66 -30.55 29.53
CA ASN A 125 -17.37 -29.27 29.35
C ASN A 125 -16.62 -28.34 28.41
N GLN A 126 -15.28 -28.33 28.50
CA GLN A 126 -14.42 -27.62 27.55
C GLN A 126 -14.57 -28.15 26.12
N ILE A 127 -14.65 -29.49 25.96
CA ILE A 127 -14.95 -30.16 24.68
C ILE A 127 -16.35 -29.77 24.19
N SER A 128 -17.38 -29.79 25.04
CA SER A 128 -18.75 -29.41 24.66
C SER A 128 -18.85 -27.95 24.20
N ALA A 129 -18.18 -27.03 24.92
CA ALA A 129 -18.08 -25.62 24.53
C ALA A 129 -17.30 -25.45 23.21
N ALA A 130 -16.19 -26.17 23.04
CA ALA A 130 -15.38 -26.15 21.81
C ALA A 130 -16.17 -26.69 20.60
N LEU A 131 -16.94 -27.78 20.76
CA LEU A 131 -17.82 -28.34 19.73
C LEU A 131 -18.94 -27.37 19.35
N SER A 132 -19.56 -26.71 20.34
CA SER A 132 -20.60 -25.71 20.12
C SER A 132 -20.05 -24.50 19.35
N GLN A 133 -18.88 -24.01 19.74
CA GLN A 133 -18.21 -22.90 19.05
C GLN A 133 -17.68 -23.30 17.66
N ALA A 134 -17.23 -24.55 17.49
CA ALA A 134 -16.85 -25.10 16.19
C ALA A 134 -18.07 -25.17 15.24
N ARG A 135 -19.23 -25.61 15.73
CA ARG A 135 -20.47 -25.61 14.94
C ARG A 135 -20.86 -24.22 14.45
N ILE A 136 -20.87 -23.22 15.34
CA ILE A 136 -21.17 -21.82 14.95
C ILE A 136 -20.16 -21.29 13.91
N ARG A 137 -18.89 -21.69 14.01
CA ARG A 137 -17.86 -21.36 13.00
C ARG A 137 -18.12 -22.05 11.66
N VAL A 138 -18.52 -23.33 11.66
CA VAL A 138 -18.89 -24.09 10.44
C VAL A 138 -20.11 -23.47 9.77
N ASP A 139 -21.19 -23.23 10.52
CA ASP A 139 -22.43 -22.64 9.99
C ASP A 139 -22.16 -21.24 9.38
N SER A 140 -21.30 -20.42 10.03
CA SER A 140 -20.88 -19.12 9.51
C SER A 140 -19.94 -19.20 8.31
N ALA A 141 -19.02 -20.18 8.27
CA ALA A 141 -18.13 -20.40 7.13
C ALA A 141 -18.90 -20.88 5.90
N TYR A 142 -19.86 -21.78 6.07
CA TYR A 142 -20.72 -22.27 5.00
C TYR A 142 -21.56 -21.15 4.38
N ALA A 143 -22.18 -20.29 5.22
CA ALA A 143 -22.89 -19.10 4.72
C ALA A 143 -21.97 -18.13 3.94
N LYS A 144 -20.69 -17.99 4.32
CA LYS A 144 -19.72 -17.18 3.55
C LYS A 144 -19.35 -17.83 2.22
N LEU A 145 -19.17 -19.15 2.19
CA LEU A 145 -18.89 -19.91 0.97
C LEU A 145 -19.99 -19.71 -0.07
N GLN A 146 -21.25 -19.94 0.30
CA GLN A 146 -22.39 -19.78 -0.62
C GLN A 146 -22.49 -18.36 -1.21
N ASN A 147 -22.21 -17.32 -0.42
CA ASN A 147 -22.19 -15.94 -0.91
C ASN A 147 -21.01 -15.68 -1.87
N ALA A 148 -19.84 -16.27 -1.62
CA ALA A 148 -18.68 -16.15 -2.51
C ALA A 148 -18.89 -16.91 -3.83
N GLU A 149 -19.47 -18.11 -3.79
CA GLU A 149 -19.84 -18.89 -4.97
C GLU A 149 -20.85 -18.15 -5.87
N ALA A 150 -21.89 -17.58 -5.26
CA ALA A 150 -22.90 -16.79 -5.98
C ALA A 150 -22.32 -15.52 -6.63
N LEU A 151 -21.44 -14.80 -5.92
CA LEU A 151 -20.75 -13.64 -6.48
C LEU A 151 -19.80 -14.02 -7.62
N THR A 152 -19.06 -15.13 -7.46
CA THR A 152 -18.13 -15.64 -8.49
C THR A 152 -18.89 -15.99 -9.78
N ALA A 153 -19.98 -16.74 -9.68
CA ALA A 153 -20.83 -17.08 -10.83
C ALA A 153 -21.44 -15.86 -11.53
N HIS A 154 -21.74 -14.78 -10.80
CA HIS A 154 -22.20 -13.53 -11.40
C HIS A 154 -21.09 -12.81 -12.19
N VAL A 155 -19.87 -12.77 -11.65
CA VAL A 155 -18.72 -12.14 -12.31
C VAL A 155 -18.27 -12.95 -13.54
N GLU A 156 -18.27 -14.28 -13.46
CA GLU A 156 -17.96 -15.17 -14.60
C GLU A 156 -18.93 -14.95 -15.78
N MET A 157 -20.23 -14.79 -15.49
CA MET A 157 -21.24 -14.44 -16.50
C MET A 157 -20.95 -13.08 -17.15
N GLN A 158 -20.55 -12.07 -16.36
CA GLN A 158 -20.22 -10.74 -16.88
C GLN A 158 -18.94 -10.74 -17.73
N LEU A 159 -17.96 -11.57 -17.39
CA LEU A 159 -16.68 -11.71 -18.08
C LEU A 159 -16.69 -12.75 -19.20
N GLN A 160 -17.82 -13.42 -19.46
CA GLN A 160 -17.99 -14.46 -20.48
C GLN A 160 -16.99 -15.62 -20.33
N VAL A 161 -16.74 -16.05 -19.08
CA VAL A 161 -15.86 -17.19 -18.77
C VAL A 161 -16.60 -18.50 -19.08
N GLU A 162 -16.40 -19.05 -20.26
CA GLU A 162 -17.05 -20.29 -20.71
C GLU A 162 -16.54 -21.54 -19.98
N GLU A 163 -15.26 -21.58 -19.61
CA GLU A 163 -14.62 -22.69 -18.91
C GLU A 163 -13.79 -22.21 -17.72
N ARG A 164 -14.09 -22.73 -16.53
CA ARG A 164 -13.28 -22.50 -15.31
C ARG A 164 -12.00 -23.33 -15.40
N TRP A 165 -10.84 -22.74 -15.07
CA TRP A 165 -9.57 -23.48 -15.04
C TRP A 165 -9.67 -24.70 -14.11
N ALA A 166 -9.26 -25.87 -14.62
CA ALA A 166 -9.21 -27.09 -13.84
C ALA A 166 -8.18 -26.96 -12.70
N ILE A 167 -8.51 -27.49 -11.52
CA ILE A 167 -7.58 -27.48 -10.38
C ILE A 167 -6.36 -28.33 -10.74
N GLY A 168 -5.20 -27.68 -10.87
CA GLY A 168 -3.95 -28.30 -11.28
C GLY A 168 -3.53 -28.05 -12.73
N ASP A 169 -4.34 -27.37 -13.54
CA ASP A 169 -3.90 -26.86 -14.85
C ASP A 169 -2.79 -25.79 -14.71
N ASP A 170 -1.96 -25.65 -15.75
CA ASP A 170 -0.86 -24.66 -15.77
C ASP A 170 -1.35 -23.23 -15.54
N THR A 171 -2.52 -22.85 -16.08
CA THR A 171 -3.10 -21.51 -15.86
C THR A 171 -3.59 -21.33 -14.42
N TYR A 172 -4.29 -22.33 -13.87
CA TYR A 172 -4.73 -22.35 -12.47
C TYR A 172 -3.54 -22.24 -11.50
N ASN A 173 -2.48 -23.01 -11.76
CA ASN A 173 -1.28 -23.01 -10.93
C ASN A 173 -0.58 -21.65 -10.95
N LYS A 174 -0.39 -21.07 -12.15
CA LYS A 174 0.18 -19.73 -12.36
C LYS A 174 -0.58 -18.65 -11.60
N TYR A 175 -1.90 -18.54 -11.79
CA TYR A 175 -2.67 -17.47 -11.14
C TYR A 175 -2.77 -17.65 -9.62
N LYS A 176 -2.63 -18.89 -9.12
CA LYS A 176 -2.48 -19.13 -7.68
C LYS A 176 -1.08 -18.75 -7.15
N GLN A 177 -0.01 -18.72 -7.98
CA GLN A 177 1.27 -18.06 -7.63
C GLN A 177 1.08 -16.55 -7.51
N GLU A 178 0.48 -15.92 -8.53
CA GLU A 178 0.20 -14.48 -8.57
C GLU A 178 -0.71 -14.01 -7.41
N THR A 179 -1.55 -14.90 -6.87
CA THR A 179 -2.37 -14.64 -5.68
C THR A 179 -1.55 -14.60 -4.38
N SER A 180 -0.54 -15.46 -4.21
CA SER A 180 0.36 -15.43 -3.04
C SER A 180 1.27 -14.19 -3.07
N LEU A 181 1.87 -13.91 -4.24
CA LEU A 181 2.62 -12.70 -4.56
C LEU A 181 1.88 -11.44 -4.10
N CYS A 182 0.63 -11.30 -4.52
CA CYS A 182 -0.22 -10.15 -4.17
C CYS A 182 -0.42 -10.00 -2.65
N ARG A 183 -0.59 -11.11 -1.90
CA ARG A 183 -0.78 -11.06 -0.44
C ARG A 183 0.47 -10.66 0.31
N TYR A 184 1.65 -11.15 -0.10
CA TYR A 184 2.91 -10.71 0.48
C TYR A 184 3.20 -9.24 0.18
N CYS A 185 3.05 -8.80 -1.07
CA CYS A 185 3.27 -7.41 -1.42
C CYS A 185 2.34 -6.47 -0.63
N VAL A 186 1.07 -6.84 -0.43
CA VAL A 186 0.15 -6.08 0.43
C VAL A 186 0.59 -6.06 1.91
N ALA A 187 1.15 -7.15 2.43
CA ALA A 187 1.66 -7.19 3.81
C ALA A 187 2.98 -6.41 3.98
N LEU A 188 3.82 -6.37 2.94
CA LEU A 188 5.03 -5.54 2.89
C LEU A 188 4.67 -4.05 2.76
N ASP A 189 3.79 -3.68 1.81
CA ASP A 189 3.24 -2.33 1.65
C ASP A 189 2.69 -1.79 2.99
N GLU A 190 1.94 -2.61 3.72
CA GLU A 190 1.36 -2.24 5.02
C GLU A 190 2.44 -2.03 6.09
N LEU A 191 3.44 -2.92 6.16
CA LEU A 191 4.56 -2.80 7.09
C LEU A 191 5.44 -1.57 6.80
N GLU A 192 5.84 -1.37 5.54
CA GLU A 192 6.64 -0.21 5.11
C GLU A 192 5.90 1.10 5.37
N CYS A 193 4.61 1.18 5.01
CA CYS A 193 3.77 2.34 5.29
C CYS A 193 3.73 2.66 6.79
N LEU A 194 3.52 1.66 7.66
CA LEU A 194 3.48 1.86 9.10
C LEU A 194 4.84 2.29 9.68
N VAL A 195 5.95 1.75 9.18
CA VAL A 195 7.31 2.16 9.57
C VAL A 195 7.60 3.61 9.13
N VAL A 196 7.26 3.98 7.89
CA VAL A 196 7.42 5.35 7.37
C VAL A 196 6.59 6.35 8.17
N MET A 197 5.33 6.02 8.50
CA MET A 197 4.50 6.83 9.40
C MET A 197 5.18 7.05 10.77
N HIS A 198 5.67 5.97 11.38
CA HIS A 198 6.34 6.01 12.68
C HIS A 198 7.59 6.93 12.67
N LEU A 199 8.40 6.89 11.60
CA LEU A 199 9.55 7.79 11.42
C LEU A 199 9.13 9.27 11.32
N PHE A 200 8.06 9.59 10.58
CA PHE A 200 7.52 10.95 10.52
C PHE A 200 7.04 11.46 11.88
N GLU A 201 6.56 10.58 12.76
CA GLU A 201 6.07 10.94 14.09
C GLU A 201 7.19 11.18 15.10
N LEU A 202 8.23 10.36 15.07
CA LEU A 202 9.47 10.59 15.81
C LEU A 202 10.12 11.93 15.40
N SER A 203 10.17 12.19 14.10
CA SER A 203 10.57 13.51 13.56
C SER A 203 9.70 14.63 14.13
N LYS A 204 8.37 14.48 14.11
CA LYS A 204 7.42 15.50 14.63
C LYS A 204 7.51 15.73 16.15
N LEU A 205 7.96 14.75 16.94
CA LEU A 205 8.31 14.97 18.36
C LEU A 205 9.56 15.82 18.53
N SER A 206 10.57 15.66 17.67
CA SER A 206 11.85 16.38 17.76
C SER A 206 11.75 17.87 17.44
N LEU A 207 10.72 18.30 16.69
CA LEU A 207 10.56 19.68 16.24
C LEU A 207 10.34 20.68 17.40
N SER A 208 11.14 21.75 17.37
CA SER A 208 10.95 22.93 18.21
C SER A 208 9.61 23.61 17.90
N GLY A 209 8.82 23.93 18.93
CA GLY A 209 7.49 24.53 18.81
C GLY A 209 6.32 23.55 19.02
N THR A 210 6.56 22.23 18.99
CA THR A 210 5.53 21.22 19.29
C THR A 210 5.08 21.35 20.75
N GLY A 211 3.87 21.89 20.98
CA GLY A 211 3.32 22.16 22.32
C GLY A 211 2.96 20.89 23.12
N TYR A 212 2.93 21.01 24.45
CA TYR A 212 2.82 19.86 25.38
C TYR A 212 1.65 18.90 25.09
N LYS A 213 0.42 19.41 24.87
CA LYS A 213 -0.75 18.58 24.54
C LYS A 213 -0.57 17.82 23.22
N LEU A 214 0.13 18.40 22.24
CA LEU A 214 0.43 17.74 20.96
C LEU A 214 1.49 16.65 21.14
N ARG A 215 2.54 16.89 21.95
CA ARG A 215 3.53 15.85 22.32
C ARG A 215 2.87 14.63 22.96
N GLN A 216 1.94 14.84 23.90
CA GLN A 216 1.19 13.75 24.53
C GLN A 216 0.38 12.91 23.52
N GLN A 217 -0.25 13.55 22.53
CA GLN A 217 -1.01 12.82 21.52
C GLN A 217 -0.11 12.06 20.54
N ILE A 218 1.02 12.66 20.11
CA ILE A 218 1.99 11.95 19.27
C ILE A 218 2.58 10.75 20.03
N GLY A 219 2.93 10.88 21.32
CA GLY A 219 3.39 9.76 22.14
C GLY A 219 2.39 8.59 22.23
N LYS A 220 1.09 8.89 22.45
CA LYS A 220 0.03 7.86 22.43
C LYS A 220 -0.18 7.24 21.04
N ALA A 221 0.14 7.96 19.97
CA ALA A 221 -0.06 7.50 18.60
C ALA A 221 1.15 6.70 18.08
N LEU A 222 2.36 7.01 18.56
CA LEU A 222 3.57 6.20 18.40
C LEU A 222 3.40 4.84 19.06
N GLN A 223 2.89 4.77 20.30
CA GLN A 223 2.66 3.49 20.99
C GLN A 223 1.74 2.56 20.17
N ARG A 224 0.56 3.06 19.76
CA ARG A 224 -0.37 2.28 18.92
C ARG A 224 0.22 1.86 17.58
N ARG A 225 1.17 2.63 17.02
CA ARG A 225 1.89 2.23 15.79
C ARG A 225 3.03 1.28 16.04
N SER A 226 3.65 1.26 17.23
CA SER A 226 4.52 0.16 17.64
C SER A 226 3.73 -1.16 17.70
N GLU A 227 2.52 -1.12 18.27
CA GLU A 227 1.60 -2.26 18.31
C GLU A 227 1.12 -2.65 16.88
N ALA A 228 0.81 -1.68 16.01
CA ALA A 228 0.44 -1.95 14.62
C ALA A 228 1.61 -2.52 13.79
N ILE A 229 2.82 -1.98 13.94
CA ILE A 229 4.05 -2.48 13.29
C ILE A 229 4.33 -3.92 13.73
N GLN A 230 4.16 -4.27 15.00
CA GLN A 230 4.32 -5.65 15.47
C GLN A 230 3.29 -6.61 14.84
N ASN A 231 2.04 -6.17 14.67
CA ASN A 231 1.02 -6.97 13.98
C ASN A 231 1.29 -7.08 12.47
N ALA A 232 1.77 -6.00 11.83
CA ALA A 232 2.16 -6.00 10.42
C ALA A 232 3.45 -6.84 10.19
N LEU A 233 4.42 -6.82 11.11
CA LEU A 233 5.57 -7.72 11.14
C LEU A 233 5.13 -9.18 11.23
N SER A 234 4.14 -9.49 12.09
CA SER A 234 3.57 -10.83 12.19
C SER A 234 2.87 -11.23 10.87
N CYS A 235 2.07 -10.34 10.28
CA CYS A 235 1.40 -10.57 9.00
C CYS A 235 2.41 -10.78 7.85
N TYR A 236 3.40 -9.89 7.73
CA TYR A 236 4.53 -9.98 6.82
C TYR A 236 5.27 -11.30 7.02
N ASN A 237 5.67 -11.66 8.24
CA ASN A 237 6.39 -12.91 8.53
C ASN A 237 5.57 -14.16 8.17
N VAL A 238 4.24 -14.12 8.34
CA VAL A 238 3.34 -15.22 7.91
C VAL A 238 3.23 -15.29 6.39
N GLN A 239 3.10 -14.16 5.68
CA GLN A 239 3.08 -14.20 4.21
C GLN A 239 4.46 -14.57 3.65
N ALA A 240 5.54 -14.01 4.19
CA ALA A 240 6.95 -14.29 3.86
C ALA A 240 7.32 -15.78 4.00
N ALA A 241 6.71 -16.48 4.96
CA ALA A 241 6.89 -17.91 5.18
C ALA A 241 5.88 -18.80 4.42
N ALA A 242 4.80 -18.23 3.88
CA ALA A 242 3.93 -18.89 2.89
C ALA A 242 4.43 -18.68 1.45
N LEU A 243 5.19 -17.60 1.23
CA LEU A 243 6.01 -17.42 0.05
C LEU A 243 7.17 -18.39 0.04
N ASP A 244 7.61 -18.65 -1.17
CA ASP A 244 8.87 -19.27 -1.52
C ASP A 244 9.44 -18.31 -2.64
N PRO A 245 10.74 -18.02 -2.82
CA PRO A 245 11.87 -19.17 -1.82
C PRO A 245 11.79 -18.42 -0.41
N PRO A 246 11.77 -19.03 0.79
CA PRO A 246 11.19 -18.35 1.98
C PRO A 246 11.78 -16.96 2.25
N ARG A 247 10.95 -15.91 2.31
CA ARG A 247 11.45 -14.53 2.45
C ARG A 247 11.97 -14.32 3.88
N PRO A 248 13.03 -13.51 4.09
CA PRO A 248 13.61 -13.32 5.41
C PRO A 248 12.58 -12.77 6.41
N SER A 249 12.44 -13.43 7.56
CA SER A 249 11.64 -12.94 8.67
C SER A 249 12.28 -11.71 9.30
N LEU A 250 11.48 -10.67 9.53
CA LEU A 250 11.90 -9.43 10.18
C LEU A 250 11.53 -9.44 11.67
N SER A 251 12.23 -8.63 12.48
CA SER A 251 12.16 -8.60 13.95
C SER A 251 11.97 -7.20 14.52
#